data_AF-A0A3D0NUA5-F1
#
_entry.id   AF-A0A3D0NUA5-F1
#
_cell.length_a   1.000
_cell.length_b   1.000
_cell.length_c   1.000
_cell.angle_alpha   90.00
_cell.angle_beta   90.00
_cell.angle_gamma   90.00
#
_symmetry.space_group_name_H-M   'P 1'
#
loop_
_entity.id
_entity.type
_entity.pdbx_description
1 polymer ?
#
loop_
_entity_poly.entity_id
_entity_poly.type
_entity_poly.pdbx_seq_one_letter_code
_entity_poly.pdbx_strand_id
1 'polypeptide(L)'
;MYLSRIKLDASRTETMRGLASPSVFHGAIESADEERTRKLWRLDTLYGNQILLILSENKIDFSGVAEQFGYDGSFESKLYDGLLERITNGSRWHFRLKANPTIQKYDEKKGRGKVLA
;
A
#
# COMPACT_ATOMS: atom_id res chain seq x y z
N MET A 1 -14.35 2.85 4.72
CA MET A 1 -12.95 2.88 4.19
C MET A 1 -12.95 2.67 2.68
N TYR A 2 -11.88 3.03 1.97
CA TYR A 2 -11.77 2.88 0.51
C TYR A 2 -10.57 2.02 0.12
N LEU A 3 -10.79 1.09 -0.82
CA LEU A 3 -9.75 0.30 -1.45
C LEU A 3 -9.61 0.76 -2.91
N SER A 4 -8.44 1.29 -3.24
CA SER A 4 -8.07 1.76 -4.57
C SER A 4 -7.04 0.85 -5.20
N ARG A 5 -7.08 0.73 -6.53
CA ARG A 5 -6.08 -0.01 -7.32
C ARG A 5 -5.60 0.79 -8.52
N ILE A 6 -4.30 0.69 -8.79
CA ILE A 6 -3.63 1.23 -9.97
C ILE A 6 -2.89 0.10 -10.65
N LYS A 7 -3.12 -0.07 -11.95
CA LYS A 7 -2.33 -0.98 -12.79
C LYS A 7 -1.03 -0.26 -13.18
N LEU A 8 0.09 -0.78 -12.72
CA LEU A 8 1.40 -0.18 -12.92
C LEU A 8 1.95 -0.49 -14.31
N ASP A 9 2.50 0.52 -14.98
CA ASP A 9 3.17 0.38 -16.27
C ASP A 9 4.68 0.20 -16.10
N ALA A 10 5.14 -1.05 -16.06
CA ALA A 10 6.55 -1.39 -15.87
C ALA A 10 7.45 -1.03 -17.08
N SER A 11 6.89 -0.53 -18.19
CA SER A 11 7.69 0.02 -19.29
C SER A 11 8.23 1.43 -18.98
N ARG A 12 7.64 2.12 -18.00
CA ARG A 12 8.02 3.49 -17.63
C ARG A 12 9.13 3.50 -16.58
N THR A 13 10.10 4.39 -16.77
CA THR A 13 11.24 4.56 -15.86
C THR A 13 10.81 4.88 -14.43
N GLU A 14 9.82 5.77 -14.25
CA GLU A 14 9.31 6.15 -12.92
C GLU A 14 8.69 4.96 -12.19
N THR A 15 7.91 4.14 -12.89
CA THR A 15 7.37 2.89 -12.32
C THR A 15 8.46 1.93 -11.92
N MET A 16 9.48 1.73 -12.76
CA MET A 16 10.62 0.87 -12.44
C MET A 16 11.41 1.38 -11.23
N ARG A 17 11.59 2.70 -11.09
CA ARG A 17 12.17 3.32 -9.89
C ARG A 17 11.33 3.04 -8.65
N GLY A 18 10.00 3.17 -8.76
CA GLY A 18 9.06 2.83 -7.68
C GLY A 18 9.14 1.36 -7.27
N LEU A 19 9.17 0.45 -8.23
CA LEU A 19 9.28 -0.99 -7.99
C LEU A 19 10.61 -1.36 -7.31
N ALA A 20 11.70 -0.66 -7.63
CA ALA A 20 13.01 -0.85 -6.99
C ALA A 20 13.11 -0.18 -5.61
N SER A 21 12.38 0.91 -5.37
CA SER A 21 12.44 1.68 -4.13
C SER A 21 11.05 2.02 -3.59
N PRO A 22 10.55 1.29 -2.57
CA PRO A 22 9.22 1.50 -1.98
C PRO A 22 8.97 2.93 -1.48
N SER A 23 10.01 3.68 -1.12
CA SER A 23 9.88 5.08 -0.67
C SER A 23 9.33 6.01 -1.75
N VAL A 24 9.56 5.70 -3.03
CA VAL A 24 9.06 6.50 -4.16
C VAL A 24 7.54 6.39 -4.25
N PHE A 25 7.00 5.17 -4.17
CA PHE A 25 5.54 4.98 -4.08
C PHE A 25 4.98 5.61 -2.81
N HIS A 26 5.65 5.45 -1.67
CA HIS A 26 5.19 6.04 -0.41
C HIS A 26 5.03 7.56 -0.52
N GLY A 27 6.05 8.26 -1.04
CA GLY A 27 6.00 9.71 -1.20
C GLY A 27 4.83 10.15 -2.08
N ALA A 28 4.64 9.51 -3.24
CA ALA A 28 3.54 9.84 -4.14
C ALA A 28 2.15 9.57 -3.54
N ILE A 29 1.98 8.46 -2.80
CA ILE A 29 0.71 8.13 -2.13
C ILE A 29 0.40 9.13 -1.02
N GLU A 30 1.41 9.53 -0.23
CA GLU A 30 1.22 10.53 0.83
C GLU A 30 0.93 11.92 0.24
N SER A 31 1.51 12.27 -0.90
CA SER A 31 1.25 13.54 -1.59
C SER A 31 -0.12 13.63 -2.27
N ALA A 32 -0.86 12.53 -2.41
CA ALA A 32 -2.19 12.52 -3.03
C ALA A 32 -3.30 13.02 -2.11
N ASP A 33 -3.01 13.25 -0.82
CA ASP A 33 -3.98 13.65 0.19
C ASP A 33 -3.36 14.71 1.10
N GLU A 34 -4.06 15.84 1.27
CA GLU A 34 -3.61 16.94 2.12
C GLU A 34 -3.66 16.55 3.61
N GLU A 35 -4.58 15.65 3.97
CA GLU A 35 -4.71 15.17 5.33
C GLU A 35 -3.70 14.06 5.63
N ARG A 36 -3.04 14.17 6.77
CA ARG A 36 -2.09 13.16 7.24
C ARG A 36 -2.82 11.99 7.93
N THR A 37 -3.60 11.26 7.15
CA THR A 37 -4.27 10.02 7.56
C THR A 37 -3.38 8.79 7.30
N ARG A 38 -3.71 7.66 7.92
CA ARG A 38 -2.95 6.41 7.71
C ARG A 38 -3.36 5.76 6.38
N LYS A 39 -2.50 5.82 5.37
CA LYS A 39 -2.62 5.02 4.14
C LYS A 39 -1.83 3.72 4.27
N LEU A 40 -2.45 2.59 3.94
CA LEU A 40 -1.77 1.30 3.79
C LEU A 40 -1.71 0.95 2.32
N TRP A 41 -0.61 0.35 1.88
CA TRP A 41 -0.49 -0.06 0.50
C TRP A 41 0.39 -1.30 0.37
N ARG A 42 0.19 -2.02 -0.73
CA ARG A 42 1.12 -3.06 -1.17
C ARG A 42 1.18 -3.15 -2.69
N LEU A 43 2.26 -3.74 -3.16
CA LEU A 43 2.38 -4.22 -4.53
C LEU A 43 1.89 -5.65 -4.61
N ASP A 44 1.05 -5.94 -5.59
CA ASP A 44 0.54 -7.27 -5.90
C ASP A 44 0.82 -7.59 -7.37
N THR A 45 0.93 -8.88 -7.68
CA THR A 45 0.95 -9.36 -9.06
C THR A 45 -0.34 -10.12 -9.34
N LEU A 46 -1.11 -9.67 -10.33
CA LEU A 46 -2.40 -10.24 -10.73
C LEU A 46 -2.42 -10.49 -12.24
N TYR A 47 -2.55 -11.76 -12.64
CA TYR A 47 -2.51 -12.19 -14.05
C TYR A 47 -1.30 -11.63 -14.82
N GLY A 48 -0.14 -11.61 -14.19
CA GLY A 48 1.10 -11.07 -14.77
C GLY A 48 1.23 -9.54 -14.70
N ASN A 49 0.21 -8.82 -14.24
CA ASN A 49 0.25 -7.36 -14.12
C ASN A 49 0.68 -6.95 -12.71
N GLN A 50 1.56 -5.94 -12.61
CA GLN A 50 1.88 -5.29 -11.35
C GLN A 50 0.76 -4.32 -10.96
N ILE A 51 0.24 -4.46 -9.75
CA ILE A 51 -0.86 -3.67 -9.21
C ILE A 51 -0.39 -3.01 -7.93
N LEU A 52 -0.62 -1.70 -7.82
CA LEU A 52 -0.53 -0.98 -6.55
C LEU A 52 -1.92 -0.95 -5.91
N LEU A 53 -2.07 -1.60 -4.75
CA LEU A 53 -3.28 -1.53 -3.93
C LEU A 53 -3.07 -0.53 -2.81
N ILE A 54 -4.04 0.35 -2.60
CA ILE A 54 -4.01 1.41 -1.59
C ILE A 54 -5.31 1.34 -0.79
N LEU A 55 -5.19 1.29 0.53
CA LEU A 55 -6.29 1.36 1.49
C LEU A 55 -6.19 2.70 2.22
N SER A 56 -7.28 3.48 2.15
CA SER A 56 -7.41 4.77 2.81
C SER A 56 -8.69 4.84 3.64
N GLU A 57 -8.70 5.73 4.63
CA GLU A 57 -9.89 5.99 5.43
C GLU A 57 -10.97 6.70 4.60
N ASN A 58 -10.58 7.81 3.96
CA ASN A 58 -11.42 8.63 3.09
C ASN A 58 -11.22 8.30 1.60
N LYS A 59 -12.15 8.78 0.77
CA LYS A 59 -12.01 8.71 -0.69
C LYS A 59 -10.96 9.74 -1.12
N ILE A 60 -9.86 9.26 -1.68
CA ILE A 60 -8.76 10.09 -2.18
C ILE A 60 -8.71 9.95 -3.69
N ASP A 61 -8.43 11.04 -4.38
CA ASP A 61 -8.12 11.00 -5.81
C ASP A 61 -6.67 10.59 -6.02
N PHE A 62 -6.45 9.43 -6.64
CA PHE A 62 -5.12 8.92 -6.95
C PHE A 62 -4.74 9.08 -8.44
N SER A 63 -5.45 9.95 -9.17
CA SER A 63 -5.15 10.29 -10.57
C SER A 63 -3.67 10.65 -10.78
N GLY A 64 -3.10 11.54 -9.96
CA GLY A 64 -1.68 11.91 -10.07
C GLY A 64 -0.71 10.74 -9.85
N VAL A 65 -1.02 9.82 -8.93
CA VAL A 65 -0.22 8.59 -8.71
C VAL A 65 -0.34 7.67 -9.93
N ALA A 66 -1.54 7.54 -10.50
CA ALA A 66 -1.77 6.75 -11.70
C ALA A 66 -1.13 7.38 -12.95
N GLU A 67 -1.07 8.70 -13.06
CA GLU A 67 -0.36 9.39 -14.13
C GLU A 67 1.14 9.16 -14.04
N GLN A 68 1.69 9.12 -12.82
CA GLN A 68 3.11 8.92 -12.58
C GLN A 68 3.55 7.47 -12.87
N PHE A 69 2.76 6.48 -12.45
CA PHE A 69 3.21 5.07 -12.45
C PHE A 69 2.32 4.10 -13.24
N GLY A 70 1.12 4.51 -13.61
CA GLY A 70 0.12 3.64 -14.23
C GLY A 70 0.00 3.83 -15.74
N TYR A 71 -1.04 3.18 -16.28
CA TYR A 71 -1.53 3.35 -17.64
C TYR A 71 -2.59 4.46 -17.68
N ASP A 72 -2.39 5.45 -18.55
CA ASP A 72 -3.37 6.47 -18.92
C ASP A 72 -3.96 7.29 -17.75
N GLY A 73 -3.24 7.42 -16.64
CA GLY A 73 -3.73 8.16 -15.46
C GLY A 73 -4.91 7.49 -14.74
N SER A 74 -5.23 6.24 -15.09
CA SER A 74 -6.42 5.56 -14.62
C SER A 74 -6.21 4.83 -13.29
N PHE A 75 -7.17 4.98 -12.38
CA PHE A 75 -7.27 4.19 -11.15
C PHE A 75 -8.73 3.81 -10.89
N GLU A 76 -8.91 2.78 -10.09
CA GLU A 76 -10.24 2.39 -9.61
C GLU A 76 -10.29 2.51 -8.09
N SER A 77 -11.44 2.87 -7.54
CA SER A 77 -11.66 2.96 -6.10
C SER A 77 -13.04 2.43 -5.73
N LYS A 78 -13.11 1.68 -4.63
CA LYS A 78 -14.35 1.07 -4.14
C LYS A 78 -14.45 1.17 -2.62
N LEU A 79 -15.67 1.29 -2.12
CA LEU A 79 -15.97 1.13 -0.70
C LEU A 79 -15.50 -0.25 -0.22
N TYR A 80 -14.72 -0.26 0.86
CA TYR A 80 -14.16 -1.45 1.47
C TYR A 80 -15.10 -2.06 2.52
N ASP A 81 -16.07 -1.28 3.00
CA ASP A 81 -16.96 -1.65 4.10
C ASP A 81 -17.78 -2.90 3.79
N GLY A 82 -18.24 -3.09 2.56
CA GLY A 82 -18.98 -4.30 2.16
C GLY A 82 -18.16 -5.60 2.23
N LEU A 83 -16.82 -5.55 2.21
CA LEU A 83 -16.01 -6.72 2.54
C LEU A 83 -15.94 -6.92 4.05
N LEU A 84 -15.71 -5.83 4.80
CA LEU A 84 -15.56 -5.86 6.25
C LEU A 84 -16.82 -6.35 6.96
N GLU A 85 -18.00 -5.93 6.50
CA GLU A 85 -19.30 -6.35 7.02
C GLU A 85 -19.55 -7.86 6.88
N ARG A 86 -18.87 -8.53 5.95
CA ARG A 86 -18.98 -9.99 5.76
C ARG A 86 -18.08 -10.79 6.69
N ILE A 87 -17.12 -10.14 7.37
CA ILE A 87 -16.18 -10.80 8.28
C ILE A 87 -16.90 -11.02 9.61
N THR A 88 -17.20 -12.28 9.92
CA THR A 88 -17.91 -12.71 11.13
C THR A 88 -17.06 -13.66 11.97
N ASN A 89 -17.38 -13.78 13.26
CA ASN A 89 -16.67 -14.68 14.17
C ASN A 89 -16.67 -16.12 13.64
N GLY A 90 -15.48 -16.73 13.59
CA GLY A 90 -15.29 -18.09 13.08
C GLY A 90 -15.22 -18.22 11.56
N SER A 91 -15.43 -17.15 10.80
CA SER A 91 -15.30 -17.17 9.33
C SER A 91 -13.83 -17.38 8.89
N ARG A 92 -13.64 -18.01 7.73
CA ARG A 92 -12.33 -18.28 7.14
C ARG A 92 -12.14 -17.45 5.88
N TRP A 93 -11.01 -16.77 5.79
CA TRP A 93 -10.69 -15.89 4.68
C TRP A 93 -9.25 -16.11 4.23
N HIS A 94 -9.03 -15.96 2.92
CA HIS A 94 -7.68 -15.84 2.40
C HIS A 94 -7.13 -14.46 2.76
N PHE A 95 -5.88 -14.42 3.21
CA PHE A 95 -5.20 -13.16 3.47
C PHE A 95 -3.82 -13.14 2.80
N ARG A 96 -3.34 -11.93 2.56
CA ARG A 96 -1.98 -11.64 2.14
C ARG A 96 -1.48 -10.48 2.97
N LEU A 97 -0.22 -10.53 3.38
CA LEU A 97 0.43 -9.49 4.18
C LEU A 97 1.88 -9.36 3.77
N LYS A 98 2.33 -8.11 3.57
CA LYS A 98 3.74 -7.75 3.51
C LYS A 98 4.05 -6.97 4.78
N ALA A 99 4.77 -7.59 5.71
CA ALA A 99 5.13 -7.01 7.00
C ALA A 99 6.65 -7.03 7.20
N ASN A 100 7.12 -6.31 8.21
CA ASN A 100 8.49 -6.37 8.69
C ASN A 100 8.49 -7.02 10.09
N PRO A 101 8.54 -8.36 10.19
CA PRO A 101 8.58 -9.03 11.48
C PRO A 101 9.90 -8.68 12.18
N THR A 102 9.81 -7.92 13.27
CA THR A 102 10.99 -7.49 14.04
C THR A 102 10.71 -7.63 15.53
N ILE A 103 11.77 -7.77 16.31
CA ILE A 103 11.71 -7.77 17.77
C ILE A 103 12.57 -6.64 18.34
N GLN A 104 12.12 -6.00 19.41
CA GLN A 104 12.95 -5.08 20.19
C GLN A 104 13.57 -5.84 21.36
N LYS A 105 14.88 -6.11 21.30
CA LYS A 105 15.59 -6.75 22.41
C LYS A 105 16.18 -5.68 23.32
N TYR A 106 15.76 -5.66 24.58
CA TYR A 106 16.34 -4.78 25.59
C TYR A 106 17.84 -5.06 25.77
N ASP A 107 18.63 -3.99 25.85
CA ASP A 107 20.09 -4.05 26.09
C ASP A 107 20.40 -3.24 27.34
N GLU A 108 20.65 -3.94 28.44
CA GLU A 108 20.96 -3.37 29.76
C GLU A 108 22.15 -2.40 29.73
N LYS A 109 23.12 -2.60 28.82
CA LYS A 109 24.33 -1.76 28.75
C LYS A 109 24.12 -0.44 28.01
N LYS A 110 23.12 -0.34 27.14
CA LYS A 110 22.88 0.82 26.27
C LYS A 110 21.60 1.59 26.62
N GLY A 111 20.78 1.09 27.55
CA GLY A 111 19.54 1.73 28.00
C GLY A 111 18.40 1.78 26.97
N ARG A 112 18.67 1.48 25.69
CA ARG A 112 17.70 1.44 24.58
C ARG A 112 17.79 0.10 23.85
N GLY A 113 16.64 -0.53 23.64
CA GLY A 113 16.55 -1.82 22.95
C GLY A 113 17.01 -1.75 21.49
N LYS A 114 17.66 -2.82 21.01
CA LYS A 114 18.07 -3.00 19.63
C LYS A 114 16.95 -3.68 18.85
N VAL A 115 16.55 -3.09 17.72
CA VAL A 115 15.64 -3.74 16.76
C VAL A 115 16.42 -4.83 16.04
N LEU A 116 15.90 -6.05 16.10
CA LEU A 116 16.42 -7.21 15.38
C LEU A 116 15.35 -7.60 14.34
N ALA A 117 15.79 -7.80 13.11
CA ALA A 117 14.99 -8.30 11.99
C ALA A 117 15.37 -9.76 11.70
#